data_AF-A0A2N2SRQ4-F1
#
_entry.id   AF-A0A2N2SRQ4-F1
#
_cell.length_a   1.000
_cell.length_b   1.000
_cell.length_c   1.000
_cell.angle_alpha   90.00
_cell.angle_beta   90.00
_cell.angle_gamma   90.00
#
_symmetry.space_group_name_H-M   'P 1'
#
loop_
_entity.id
_entity.type
_entity.pdbx_description
1 polymer ?
#
loop_
_entity_poly.entity_id
_entity_poly.type
_entity_poly.pdbx_seq_one_letter_code
_entity_poly.pdbx_strand_id
1 'polypeptide(L)'
;GTLYIRSGDEQQWYALEGAVSSAGLDTQSLGASNPEQYFAYFDAFENIEDFGTQKIRGVECRHLLLEIDEARLAELIAGTSEDNDAAINEMIGSTAFRVEIWVGVEDGLPYREVIDMQSSGATVMSGTTQLDFTAFDTNPTITAPSGAKPFPVESR
;
A
#
# COMPACT_ATOMS: atom_id res chain seq x y z
N GLY A 1 13.70 3.34 11.89
CA GLY A 1 14.57 2.14 11.78
C GLY A 1 15.63 2.38 10.72
N THR A 2 16.56 1.44 10.54
CA THR A 2 17.55 1.49 9.44
C THR A 2 17.04 0.68 8.25
N LEU A 3 17.02 1.28 7.06
CA LEU A 3 16.72 0.53 5.83
C LEU A 3 17.99 -0.20 5.38
N TYR A 4 17.86 -1.49 5.10
CA TYR A 4 18.93 -2.29 4.53
C TYR A 4 18.54 -2.74 3.12
N ILE A 5 19.43 -2.56 2.16
CA ILE A 5 19.26 -3.08 0.80
C ILE A 5 20.38 -4.06 0.47
N ARG A 6 20.08 -5.07 -0.34
CA ARG A 6 21.07 -6.03 -0.81
C ARG A 6 21.36 -5.76 -2.28
N SER A 7 22.63 -5.61 -2.64
CA SER A 7 22.99 -5.61 -4.06
C SER A 7 22.76 -7.00 -4.65
N GLY A 8 22.12 -7.06 -5.82
CA GLY A 8 21.83 -8.32 -6.51
C GLY A 8 23.10 -9.11 -6.84
N ASP A 9 24.18 -8.40 -7.18
CA ASP A 9 25.39 -9.00 -7.76
C ASP A 9 26.39 -9.47 -6.70
N GLU A 10 26.53 -8.75 -5.59
CA GLU A 10 27.55 -9.05 -4.58
C GLU A 10 26.96 -9.72 -3.32
N GLN A 11 25.63 -9.88 -3.26
CA GLN A 11 24.92 -10.37 -2.09
C GLN A 11 25.23 -9.54 -0.81
N GLN A 12 25.80 -8.34 -0.98
CA GLN A 12 26.27 -7.43 0.06
C GLN A 12 25.11 -6.57 0.54
N TRP A 13 24.95 -6.48 1.85
CA TRP A 13 23.99 -5.60 2.47
C TRP A 13 24.58 -4.21 2.67
N TYR A 14 23.77 -3.19 2.42
CA TYR A 14 24.09 -1.80 2.69
C TYR A 14 23.07 -1.19 3.64
N ALA A 15 23.56 -0.47 4.65
CA ALA A 15 22.77 0.31 5.57
C ALA A 15 22.56 1.72 5.02
N LEU A 16 21.30 2.11 4.87
CA LEU A 16 20.89 3.44 4.48
C LEU A 16 20.47 4.20 5.74
N GLU A 17 21.46 4.80 6.40
CA GLU A 17 21.23 5.64 7.57
C GLU A 17 20.62 6.97 7.14
N GLY A 18 19.51 7.38 7.77
CA GLY A 18 18.83 8.65 7.48
C GLY A 18 18.06 8.72 6.15
N ALA A 19 18.25 7.76 5.23
CA ALA A 19 17.55 7.76 3.93
C ALA A 19 16.03 7.66 4.07
N VAL A 20 15.57 6.93 5.09
CA VAL A 20 14.14 6.78 5.42
C VAL A 20 13.52 8.16 5.70
N SER A 21 14.14 8.93 6.59
CA SER A 21 13.70 10.29 6.91
C SER A 21 13.89 11.29 5.76
N SER A 22 14.97 11.17 4.97
CA SER A 22 15.24 12.11 3.86
C SER A 22 14.42 11.84 2.61
N ALA A 23 13.94 10.61 2.42
CA ALA A 23 13.01 10.26 1.34
C ALA A 23 11.55 10.58 1.70
N GLY A 24 11.29 11.16 2.88
CA GLY A 24 9.93 11.38 3.39
C GLY A 24 9.17 10.08 3.65
N LEU A 25 9.85 8.94 3.65
CA LEU A 25 9.24 7.64 3.90
C LEU A 25 9.15 7.43 5.40
N ASP A 26 7.97 7.64 5.97
CA ASP A 26 7.74 7.22 7.34
C ASP A 26 7.61 5.68 7.39
N THR A 27 8.65 5.00 7.87
CA THR A 27 8.57 3.54 8.08
C THR A 27 7.50 3.12 9.08
N GLN A 28 7.00 4.05 9.92
CA GLN A 28 5.85 3.78 10.78
C GLN A 28 4.54 3.82 9.99
N SER A 29 4.42 4.65 8.94
CA SER A 29 3.26 4.69 8.05
C SER A 29 3.26 3.58 6.99
N LEU A 30 4.45 3.12 6.56
CA LEU A 30 4.59 1.91 5.72
C LEU A 30 4.23 0.63 6.48
N GLY A 31 4.22 0.69 7.81
CA GLY A 31 3.61 -0.30 8.66
C GLY A 31 2.14 0.00 8.81
N ALA A 32 1.31 -0.30 7.80
CA ALA A 32 -0.10 -0.61 8.03
C ALA A 32 -0.14 -1.85 8.95
N SER A 33 0.07 -1.62 10.24
CA SER A 33 0.49 -2.64 11.20
C SER A 33 -0.69 -3.25 11.94
N ASN A 34 -1.90 -2.77 11.66
CA ASN A 34 -3.12 -3.45 12.02
C ASN A 34 -4.03 -3.53 10.78
N PRO A 35 -4.40 -4.74 10.33
CA PRO A 35 -5.45 -4.93 9.32
C PRO A 35 -6.68 -4.06 9.58
N GLU A 36 -7.09 -3.86 10.84
CA GLU A 36 -8.24 -3.00 11.20
C GLU A 36 -8.05 -1.53 10.77
N GLN A 37 -6.83 -0.99 10.81
CA GLN A 37 -6.55 0.37 10.33
C GLN A 37 -6.57 0.44 8.80
N TYR A 38 -6.11 -0.62 8.14
CA TYR A 38 -6.26 -0.76 6.69
C TYR A 38 -7.75 -0.89 6.33
N PHE A 39 -8.56 -1.55 7.17
CA PHE A 39 -10.00 -1.63 6.99
C PHE A 39 -10.76 -0.34 7.31
N ALA A 40 -10.22 0.57 8.12
CA ALA A 40 -10.83 1.87 8.35
C ALA A 40 -10.90 2.73 7.07
N TYR A 41 -10.02 2.46 6.09
CA TYR A 41 -10.15 3.05 4.76
C TYR A 41 -11.36 2.49 3.99
N PHE A 42 -11.80 1.26 4.28
CA PHE A 42 -12.99 0.68 3.65
C PHE A 42 -14.31 1.31 4.12
N ASP A 43 -14.33 2.00 5.27
CA ASP A 43 -15.47 2.82 5.68
C ASP A 43 -15.69 4.04 4.76
N ALA A 44 -14.74 4.35 3.88
CA ALA A 44 -14.87 5.41 2.89
C ALA A 44 -15.66 5.01 1.63
N PHE A 45 -15.99 3.72 1.48
CA PHE A 45 -16.67 3.21 0.30
C PHE A 45 -18.17 3.16 0.54
N GLU A 46 -18.93 3.80 -0.34
CA GLU A 46 -20.39 3.85 -0.21
C GLU A 46 -21.08 2.69 -0.91
N ASN A 47 -20.49 2.19 -2.01
CA ASN A 47 -21.05 1.12 -2.83
C ASN A 47 -20.12 -0.10 -2.81
N ILE A 48 -20.58 -1.15 -2.14
CA ILE A 48 -19.94 -2.47 -2.13
C ILE A 48 -20.82 -3.42 -2.93
N GLU A 49 -20.32 -3.89 -4.07
CA GLU A 49 -20.97 -4.92 -4.87
C GLU A 49 -20.32 -6.28 -4.57
N ASP A 50 -21.14 -7.31 -4.32
CA ASP A 50 -20.67 -8.67 -4.05
C ASP A 50 -20.72 -9.51 -5.33
N PHE A 51 -19.55 -9.93 -5.81
CA PHE A 51 -19.38 -10.78 -7.00
C PHE A 51 -19.43 -12.28 -6.68
N GLY A 52 -19.72 -12.63 -5.42
CA GLY A 52 -19.84 -13.98 -4.92
C GLY A 52 -18.56 -14.48 -4.28
N THR A 53 -18.45 -15.80 -4.18
CA THR A 53 -17.39 -16.47 -3.44
C THR A 53 -16.33 -17.06 -4.37
N GLN A 54 -15.06 -16.87 -4.03
CA GLN A 54 -13.91 -17.41 -4.76
C GLN A 54 -12.86 -17.96 -3.80
N LYS A 55 -12.02 -18.89 -4.27
CA LYS A 55 -10.91 -19.41 -3.47
C LYS A 55 -9.61 -18.68 -3.77
N ILE A 56 -9.02 -18.06 -2.76
CA ILE A 56 -7.68 -17.46 -2.83
C ILE A 56 -6.72 -18.30 -2.01
N ARG A 57 -5.75 -18.93 -2.67
CA ARG A 57 -4.75 -19.81 -2.03
C ARG A 57 -5.36 -20.88 -1.11
N GLY A 58 -6.54 -21.37 -1.47
CA GLY A 58 -7.27 -22.40 -0.72
C GLY A 58 -8.25 -21.88 0.33
N VAL A 59 -8.21 -20.58 0.67
CA VAL A 59 -9.17 -19.94 1.57
C VAL A 59 -10.38 -19.47 0.79
N GLU A 60 -11.57 -19.69 1.34
CA GLU A 60 -12.83 -19.23 0.77
C GLU A 60 -13.06 -17.76 1.11
N CYS A 61 -13.20 -16.92 0.08
CA CYS A 61 -13.30 -15.47 0.22
C CYS A 61 -14.54 -14.93 -0.49
N ARG A 62 -15.17 -13.90 0.07
CA ARG A 62 -16.12 -13.04 -0.64
C ARG A 62 -15.34 -12.08 -1.53
N HIS A 63 -15.71 -12.02 -2.80
CA HIS A 63 -15.14 -11.10 -3.77
C HIS A 63 -16.04 -9.87 -3.84
N LEU A 64 -15.48 -8.73 -3.44
CA LEU A 64 -16.19 -7.46 -3.36
C LEU A 64 -15.58 -6.47 -4.34
N LEU A 65 -16.42 -5.78 -5.11
CA LEU A 65 -16.05 -4.57 -5.83
C LEU A 65 -16.42 -3.37 -4.95
N LEU A 66 -15.49 -2.45 -4.81
CA LEU A 66 -15.62 -1.27 -3.99
C LEU A 66 -15.47 -0.04 -4.90
N GLU A 67 -16.50 0.81 -4.93
CA GLU A 67 -16.43 2.10 -5.59
C GLU A 67 -15.93 3.16 -4.61
N ILE A 68 -14.84 3.82 -4.95
CA ILE A 68 -14.27 4.89 -4.13
C ILE A 68 -15.07 6.18 -4.34
N ASP A 69 -15.50 6.79 -3.24
CA ASP A 69 -15.86 8.21 -3.25
C ASP A 69 -14.58 9.04 -3.31
N GLU A 70 -14.30 9.61 -4.49
CA GLU A 70 -13.11 10.44 -4.73
C GLU A 70 -13.01 11.62 -3.75
N ALA A 71 -14.15 12.21 -3.34
CA ALA A 71 -14.15 13.33 -2.40
C ALA A 71 -13.68 12.87 -1.01
N ARG A 72 -14.16 11.70 -0.58
CA ARG A 72 -13.79 11.12 0.73
C ARG A 72 -12.36 10.58 0.75
N LEU A 73 -11.89 10.05 -0.38
CA LEU A 73 -10.49 9.71 -0.57
C LEU A 73 -9.59 10.94 -0.46
N ALA A 74 -9.96 12.03 -1.13
CA ALA A 74 -9.23 13.28 -1.05
C ALA A 74 -9.14 13.80 0.41
N GLU A 75 -10.23 13.72 1.18
CA GLU A 75 -10.22 14.08 2.61
C GLU A 75 -9.28 13.21 3.45
N LEU A 76 -9.27 11.89 3.22
CA LEU A 76 -8.38 10.95 3.92
C LEU A 76 -6.91 11.23 3.63
N ILE A 77 -6.57 11.59 2.38
CA ILE A 77 -5.19 11.88 1.99
C ILE A 77 -4.78 13.29 2.42
N ALA A 78 -5.64 14.31 2.25
CA ALA A 78 -5.36 15.69 2.67
C ALA A 78 -5.10 15.80 4.18
N GLY A 79 -5.76 14.99 4.99
CA GLY A 79 -5.51 14.88 6.43
C GLY A 79 -4.08 14.44 6.80
N THR A 80 -3.24 14.04 5.85
CA THR A 80 -1.86 13.58 6.09
C THR A 80 -0.78 14.64 5.80
N SER A 81 -1.05 15.75 5.11
CA SER A 81 -0.13 16.92 5.06
C SER A 81 -0.78 18.19 4.47
N GLU A 82 -0.77 19.30 5.23
CA GLU A 82 -1.29 20.62 4.81
C GLU A 82 -0.58 21.21 3.56
N ASP A 83 0.63 20.75 3.22
CA ASP A 83 1.45 21.32 2.15
C ASP A 83 1.24 20.69 0.76
N ASN A 84 0.47 19.59 0.63
CA ASN A 84 0.30 18.87 -0.66
C ASN A 84 -1.14 18.92 -1.23
N ASP A 85 -2.07 19.62 -0.59
CA ASP A 85 -3.50 19.54 -0.89
C ASP A 85 -3.83 19.82 -2.36
N ALA A 86 -3.22 20.83 -3.01
CA ALA A 86 -3.63 21.22 -4.35
C ALA A 86 -3.27 20.19 -5.43
N ALA A 87 -2.04 19.66 -5.42
CA ALA A 87 -1.56 18.72 -6.43
C ALA A 87 -2.14 17.31 -6.23
N ILE A 88 -2.33 16.91 -4.97
CA ILE A 88 -3.00 15.65 -4.63
C ILE A 88 -4.48 15.70 -5.02
N ASN A 89 -5.18 16.80 -4.71
CA ASN A 89 -6.58 16.95 -5.10
C ASN A 89 -6.78 16.99 -6.62
N GLU A 90 -5.86 17.62 -7.37
CA GLU A 90 -5.89 17.62 -8.84
C GLU A 90 -5.66 16.22 -9.43
N MET A 91 -4.73 15.45 -8.83
CA MET A 91 -4.47 14.07 -9.26
C MET A 91 -5.65 13.15 -8.95
N ILE A 92 -6.24 13.24 -7.76
CA ILE A 92 -7.37 12.38 -7.34
C ILE A 92 -8.62 12.71 -8.15
N GLY A 93 -8.99 13.99 -8.28
CA GLY A 93 -10.21 14.40 -9.00
C GLY A 93 -10.19 14.18 -10.51
N SER A 94 -9.10 13.64 -11.07
CA SER A 94 -9.00 13.22 -12.47
C SER A 94 -8.82 11.71 -12.64
N THR A 95 -8.85 10.94 -11.55
CA THR A 95 -8.46 9.54 -11.53
C THR A 95 -9.61 8.64 -11.09
N ALA A 96 -10.10 7.83 -12.02
CA ALA A 96 -11.04 6.77 -11.71
C ALA A 96 -10.29 5.60 -11.05
N PHE A 97 -10.77 5.20 -9.87
CA PHE A 97 -10.29 4.02 -9.18
C PHE A 97 -11.36 2.92 -9.20
N ARG A 98 -10.90 1.69 -9.40
CA ARG A 98 -11.71 0.49 -9.24
C ARG A 98 -10.95 -0.45 -8.32
N VAL A 99 -11.52 -0.74 -7.16
CA VAL A 99 -10.90 -1.59 -6.14
C VAL A 99 -11.69 -2.86 -5.99
N GLU A 100 -11.04 -4.01 -6.17
CA GLU A 100 -11.60 -5.31 -5.85
C GLU A 100 -10.87 -5.88 -4.64
N ILE A 101 -11.61 -6.45 -3.68
CA ILE A 101 -11.05 -7.08 -2.48
C ILE A 101 -11.64 -8.47 -2.28
N TRP A 102 -10.81 -9.40 -1.80
CA TRP A 102 -11.20 -10.75 -1.42
C TRP A 102 -11.05 -10.90 0.09
N VAL A 103 -12.16 -10.97 0.79
CA VAL A 103 -12.20 -11.07 2.26
C VAL A 103 -12.57 -12.49 2.68
N GLY A 104 -11.77 -13.13 3.53
CA GLY A 104 -12.00 -14.48 4.02
C GLY A 104 -13.37 -14.60 4.69
N VAL A 105 -14.13 -15.62 4.30
CA VAL A 105 -15.49 -15.85 4.83
C VAL A 105 -15.46 -16.19 6.32
N GLU A 106 -14.44 -16.93 6.77
CA GLU A 106 -14.32 -17.42 8.14
C GLU A 106 -13.65 -16.42 9.09
N ASP A 107 -12.55 -15.79 8.64
CA ASP A 107 -11.70 -14.94 9.48
C ASP A 107 -11.91 -13.43 9.25
N GLY A 108 -12.59 -13.04 8.18
CA GLY A 108 -12.80 -11.64 7.82
C GLY A 108 -11.53 -10.92 7.34
N LEU A 109 -10.43 -11.63 7.06
CA LEU A 109 -9.15 -11.04 6.69
C LEU A 109 -9.04 -10.80 5.18
N PRO A 110 -8.25 -9.81 4.71
CA PRO A 110 -8.18 -9.48 3.30
C PRO A 110 -7.09 -10.33 2.65
N TYR A 111 -7.42 -11.26 1.74
CA TYR A 111 -6.44 -12.16 1.12
C TYR A 111 -5.87 -11.63 -0.20
N ARG A 112 -6.60 -10.75 -0.88
CA ARG A 112 -6.17 -10.08 -2.10
C ARG A 112 -6.86 -8.72 -2.24
N GLU A 113 -6.12 -7.76 -2.75
CA GLU A 113 -6.64 -6.49 -3.25
C GLU A 113 -6.13 -6.28 -4.68
N VAL A 114 -7.00 -5.80 -5.56
CA VAL A 114 -6.64 -5.31 -6.90
C VAL A 114 -7.13 -3.88 -7.02
N ILE A 115 -6.21 -2.97 -7.34
CA ILE A 115 -6.49 -1.56 -7.58
C ILE A 115 -6.19 -1.28 -9.04
N ASP A 116 -7.23 -1.02 -9.82
CA ASP A 116 -7.13 -0.45 -11.15
C ASP A 116 -7.27 1.07 -11.05
N MET A 117 -6.30 1.78 -11.61
CA MET A 117 -6.25 3.24 -11.63
C MET A 117 -6.20 3.73 -13.07
N GLN A 118 -7.06 4.68 -13.41
CA GLN A 118 -7.04 5.39 -14.70
C GLN A 118 -7.12 6.90 -14.47
N SER A 119 -6.00 7.58 -14.69
CA SER A 119 -5.93 9.04 -14.61
C SER A 119 -6.18 9.67 -15.98
N SER A 120 -7.09 10.64 -16.01
CA SER A 120 -7.49 11.44 -17.15
C SER A 120 -6.99 12.88 -17.02
N GLY A 121 -5.67 13.04 -16.84
CA GLY A 121 -5.00 14.35 -16.79
C GLY A 121 -4.16 14.66 -18.03
N ALA A 122 -3.35 15.72 -17.95
CA ALA A 122 -2.38 16.09 -19.00
C ALA A 122 -1.36 14.98 -19.29
N THR A 123 -1.11 14.11 -18.30
CA THR A 123 -0.40 12.84 -18.48
C THR A 123 -1.37 11.71 -18.16
N VAL A 124 -1.78 10.94 -19.17
CA VAL A 124 -2.62 9.76 -18.98
C VAL A 124 -1.75 8.67 -18.37
N MET A 125 -2.11 8.24 -17.16
CA MET A 125 -1.49 7.09 -16.50
C MET A 125 -2.57 6.05 -16.24
N SER A 126 -2.27 4.80 -16.60
CA SER A 126 -3.08 3.65 -16.21
C SER A 126 -2.19 2.61 -15.57
N GLY A 127 -2.69 1.95 -14.55
CA GLY A 127 -1.95 0.92 -13.85
C GLY A 127 -2.89 0.02 -13.06
N THR A 128 -2.47 -1.24 -12.93
CA THR A 128 -3.12 -2.21 -12.06
C THR A 128 -2.10 -2.63 -11.02
N THR A 129 -2.45 -2.48 -9.75
CA THR A 129 -1.68 -3.01 -8.63
C THR A 129 -2.44 -4.18 -8.04
N GLN A 130 -1.76 -5.30 -7.81
CA GLN A 130 -2.33 -6.42 -7.06
C GLN A 130 -1.49 -6.66 -5.81
N LEU A 131 -2.15 -6.71 -4.66
CA LEU A 131 -1.57 -7.06 -3.38
C LEU A 131 -2.13 -8.41 -2.93
N ASP A 132 -1.26 -9.37 -2.66
CA ASP A 132 -1.64 -10.66 -2.07
C ASP A 132 -1.16 -10.67 -0.61
N PHE A 133 -2.09 -10.80 0.32
CA PHE A 133 -1.81 -10.83 1.74
C PHE A 133 -1.76 -12.27 2.24
N THR A 134 -0.76 -12.59 3.06
CA THR A 134 -0.60 -13.91 3.67
C THR A 134 0.13 -13.80 5.00
N ALA A 135 0.17 -14.93 5.73
CA ALA A 135 0.89 -15.04 6.99
C ALA A 135 0.38 -14.04 8.04
N PHE A 136 -0.94 -13.88 8.14
CA PHE A 136 -1.58 -13.14 9.21
C PHE A 136 -1.19 -13.69 10.58
N ASP A 137 -1.16 -12.82 11.58
CA ASP A 137 -0.78 -13.11 12.97
C ASP A 137 0.63 -13.71 13.14
N THR A 138 1.45 -13.68 12.09
CA THR A 138 2.87 -14.00 12.23
C THR A 138 3.62 -12.76 12.69
N ASN A 139 4.45 -12.92 13.73
CA ASN A 139 5.37 -11.88 14.16
C ASN A 139 6.76 -12.21 13.60
N PRO A 140 7.14 -11.69 12.40
CA PRO A 140 8.42 -12.01 11.81
C PRO A 140 9.54 -11.46 12.70
N THR A 141 10.52 -12.30 13.01
CA THR A 141 11.75 -11.82 13.64
C THR A 141 12.65 -11.22 12.56
N ILE A 142 12.77 -9.90 12.56
CA ILE A 142 13.65 -9.17 11.63
C ILE A 142 14.93 -8.80 12.37
N THR A 143 16.07 -9.25 11.85
CA THR A 143 17.40 -8.92 12.38
C THR A 143 18.19 -8.10 11.39
N ALA A 144 18.98 -7.13 11.87
CA ALA A 144 19.92 -6.41 11.04
C ALA A 144 20.89 -7.40 10.34
N PRO A 145 21.13 -7.26 9.03
CA PRO A 145 22.06 -8.14 8.33
C PRO A 145 23.49 -7.97 8.86
N SER A 146 24.15 -9.08 9.16
CA SER A 146 25.55 -9.08 9.60
C SER A 146 26.48 -8.58 8.47
N GLY A 147 27.42 -7.70 8.80
CA GLY A 147 28.41 -7.19 7.83
C GLY A 147 27.84 -6.19 6.83
N ALA A 148 26.68 -5.60 7.11
CA ALA A 148 26.16 -4.49 6.34
C ALA A 148 27.16 -3.31 6.36
N LYS A 149 27.40 -2.72 5.18
CA LYS A 149 28.28 -1.54 5.02
C LYS A 149 27.44 -0.27 4.88
N PRO A 150 27.97 0.92 5.17
CA PRO A 150 27.27 2.16 4.82
C PRO A 150 26.99 2.23 3.31
N PHE A 151 25.81 2.70 2.93
CA PHE A 151 25.50 2.92 1.52
C PHE A 151 26.43 4.01 0.95
N PRO A 152 27.08 3.79 -0.22
CA PRO A 152 27.98 4.78 -0.79
C PRO A 152 27.17 5.96 -1.31
N VAL A 153 27.22 7.09 -0.61
CA VAL A 153 26.69 8.37 -1.10
C VAL A 153 27.82 9.03 -1.88
N GLU A 154 27.84 8.85 -3.20
CA GLU A 154 28.69 9.71 -4.03
C GLU A 154 28.10 11.13 -3.98
N SER A 155 28.83 12.07 -3.38
CA SER A 155 28.52 13.48 -3.44
C SER A 155 28.54 13.94 -4.90
N ARG A 156 27.36 14.14 -5.50
CA ARG A 156 27.19 14.81 -6.79
C ARG A 156 27.06 16.32 -6.60
#